data_AF-A0A1Q3JQF4-F1
#
_entry.id   AF-A0A1Q3JQF4-F1
#
_cell.length_a   1.000
_cell.length_b   1.000
_cell.length_c   1.000
_cell.angle_alpha   90.00
_cell.angle_beta   90.00
_cell.angle_gamma   90.00
#
_symmetry.space_group_name_H-M   'P 1'
#
loop_
_entity.id
_entity.type
_entity.pdbx_description
1 polymer ?
#
loop_
_entity_poly.entity_id
_entity_poly.type
_entity_poly.pdbx_seq_one_letter_code
_entity_poly.pdbx_strand_id
1 'polypeptide(L)'
;MPERGGRTRIAIDTACRAQQFVVLEYAGVVFIRLLDANGSDLFVLDCFAGEVETIAIKFEDNTKIVRQPVAADMRDVSKVAIVWSDGVDLDLHAFEYAAEFGGAGHVWSGEPGTQEEASARALRDGRGQGFISTSGAGSEIGMNFEVYTFMHRPGQTAGAVKLAVDYKTRGSRPTDKFCGTGTLAEVRFKAYVMERGRPARQLDLAFSAVPCGADLSARARFNSRLIPDLAIRG
;
A
#
# COMPACT_ATOMS: atom_id res chain seq x y z
N MET A 1 -15.67 7.30 7.92
CA MET A 1 -16.75 6.30 8.02
C MET A 1 -16.12 4.93 7.85
N PRO A 2 -16.52 3.91 8.62
CA PRO A 2 -15.93 2.59 8.49
C PRO A 2 -16.24 1.96 7.13
N GLU A 3 -15.18 1.47 6.47
CA GLU A 3 -15.27 0.62 5.30
C GLU A 3 -14.80 -0.79 5.63
N ARG A 4 -15.31 -1.76 4.88
CA ARG A 4 -14.84 -3.14 4.96
C ARG A 4 -13.37 -3.26 4.55
N GLY A 5 -12.74 -4.30 5.08
CA GLY A 5 -11.34 -4.61 4.80
C GLY A 5 -10.36 -3.72 5.57
N GLY A 6 -10.72 -3.19 6.74
CA GLY A 6 -9.82 -2.34 7.54
C GLY A 6 -9.53 -0.98 6.89
N ARG A 7 -10.54 -0.35 6.29
CA ARG A 7 -10.40 0.93 5.58
C ARG A 7 -11.33 1.99 6.18
N THR A 8 -11.04 3.26 5.93
CA THR A 8 -11.90 4.38 6.34
C THR A 8 -12.20 5.29 5.16
N ARG A 9 -13.48 5.61 4.95
CA ARG A 9 -13.90 6.64 4.00
C ARG A 9 -13.82 8.01 4.67
N ILE A 10 -13.14 8.94 4.03
CA ILE A 10 -12.93 10.30 4.51
C ILE A 10 -13.62 11.24 3.53
N ALA A 11 -14.50 12.08 4.07
CA ALA A 11 -15.14 13.17 3.34
C ALA A 11 -14.60 14.49 3.90
N ILE A 12 -14.13 15.35 3.01
CA ILE A 12 -13.80 16.74 3.30
C ILE A 12 -14.89 17.57 2.63
N ASP A 13 -15.55 18.44 3.38
CA ASP A 13 -16.54 19.38 2.88
C ASP A 13 -16.26 20.73 3.52
N THR A 14 -15.65 21.61 2.73
CA THR A 14 -15.21 22.94 3.16
C THR A 14 -15.41 23.94 2.03
N ALA A 15 -16.64 24.40 1.82
CA ALA A 15 -16.98 25.32 0.73
C ALA A 15 -16.07 26.56 0.60
N CYS A 16 -15.50 27.06 1.71
CA CYS A 16 -14.56 28.19 1.70
C CYS A 16 -13.14 27.86 1.20
N ARG A 17 -12.86 26.59 0.88
CA ARG A 17 -11.53 26.07 0.51
C ARG A 17 -11.54 25.37 -0.86
N ALA A 18 -12.46 25.77 -1.75
CA ALA A 18 -12.51 25.28 -3.11
C ALA A 18 -11.15 25.36 -3.80
N GLN A 19 -10.77 24.29 -4.51
CA GLN A 19 -9.53 24.20 -5.29
C GLN A 19 -8.23 24.41 -4.48
N GLN A 20 -8.25 24.19 -3.16
CA GLN A 20 -7.05 24.22 -2.33
C GLN A 20 -6.41 22.84 -2.20
N PHE A 21 -5.09 22.83 -1.98
CA PHE A 21 -4.39 21.61 -1.60
C PHE A 21 -4.59 21.31 -0.11
N VAL A 22 -4.76 20.03 0.18
CA VAL A 22 -4.86 19.50 1.53
C VAL A 22 -3.77 18.47 1.73
N VAL A 23 -2.98 18.65 2.78
CA VAL A 23 -1.91 17.72 3.16
C VAL A 23 -2.47 16.73 4.16
N LEU A 24 -2.39 15.45 3.83
CA LEU A 24 -2.74 14.35 4.70
C LEU A 24 -1.48 13.69 5.24
N GLU A 25 -1.51 13.36 6.52
CA GLU A 25 -0.46 12.63 7.21
C GLU A 25 -1.08 11.44 7.95
N TYR A 26 -0.60 10.23 7.67
CA TYR A 26 -1.01 9.00 8.35
C TYR A 26 0.19 8.05 8.46
N ALA A 27 0.51 7.60 9.68
CA ALA A 27 1.64 6.70 9.95
C ALA A 27 2.99 7.19 9.37
N GLY A 28 3.21 8.51 9.36
CA GLY A 28 4.40 9.15 8.76
C GLY A 28 4.41 9.20 7.23
N VAL A 29 3.32 8.81 6.57
CA VAL A 29 3.10 8.96 5.13
C VAL A 29 2.43 10.29 4.89
N VAL A 30 3.01 11.11 4.02
CA VAL A 30 2.46 12.42 3.64
C VAL A 30 2.04 12.39 2.18
N PHE A 31 0.77 12.68 1.91
CA PHE A 31 0.24 12.80 0.56
C PHE A 31 -0.72 13.97 0.46
N ILE A 32 -0.85 14.53 -0.73
CA ILE A 32 -1.56 15.78 -0.99
C ILE A 32 -2.73 15.50 -1.92
N ARG A 33 -3.89 16.07 -1.59
CA ARG A 33 -5.11 16.00 -2.40
C ARG A 33 -5.57 17.41 -2.76
N LEU A 34 -6.17 17.56 -3.93
CA LEU A 34 -6.77 18.80 -4.40
C LEU A 34 -8.28 18.74 -4.17
N LEU A 35 -8.82 19.70 -3.42
CA LEU A 35 -10.27 19.81 -3.27
C LEU A 35 -10.91 20.26 -4.58
N ASP A 36 -12.13 19.80 -4.84
CA ASP A 36 -12.88 20.18 -6.02
C ASP A 36 -13.36 21.65 -5.99
N ALA A 37 -14.10 22.07 -7.02
CA ALA A 37 -14.65 23.42 -7.14
C ALA A 37 -15.67 23.79 -6.03
N ASN A 38 -16.19 22.80 -5.29
CA ASN A 38 -17.06 22.98 -4.15
C ASN A 38 -16.30 22.90 -2.81
N GLY A 39 -14.97 22.75 -2.83
CA GLY A 39 -14.18 22.54 -1.62
C GLY A 39 -14.38 21.16 -1.01
N SER A 40 -14.73 20.17 -1.84
CA SER A 40 -15.06 18.81 -1.44
C SER A 40 -14.02 17.80 -1.94
N ASP A 41 -13.86 16.71 -1.19
CA ASP A 41 -13.14 15.51 -1.62
C ASP A 41 -13.68 14.28 -0.87
N LEU A 42 -13.68 13.14 -1.54
CA LEU A 42 -14.16 11.87 -0.98
C LEU A 42 -13.22 10.74 -1.41
N PHE A 43 -12.58 10.11 -0.44
CA PHE A 43 -11.65 9.03 -0.72
C PHE A 43 -11.68 7.96 0.38
N VAL A 44 -11.10 6.80 0.08
CA VAL A 44 -10.93 5.71 1.03
C VAL A 44 -9.45 5.58 1.36
N LEU A 45 -9.13 5.70 2.64
CA LEU A 45 -7.80 5.43 3.15
C LEU A 45 -7.74 4.01 3.70
N ASP A 46 -6.72 3.26 3.29
CA ASP A 46 -6.43 1.97 3.90
C ASP A 46 -5.69 2.16 5.23
N CYS A 47 -6.24 1.62 6.32
CA CYS A 47 -5.70 1.78 7.65
C CYS A 47 -4.59 0.75 7.92
N PHE A 48 -3.54 0.75 7.08
CA PHE A 48 -2.44 -0.22 7.12
C PHE A 48 -1.60 -0.18 8.40
N ALA A 49 -1.65 0.93 9.14
CA ALA A 49 -0.98 1.05 10.44
C ALA A 49 -1.92 0.80 11.63
N GLY A 50 -3.17 0.39 11.37
CA GLY A 50 -4.18 0.10 12.37
C GLY A 50 -4.96 1.33 12.84
N GLU A 51 -5.73 1.15 13.92
CA GLU A 51 -6.71 2.13 14.41
C GLU A 51 -6.14 3.15 15.41
N VAL A 52 -4.92 2.92 15.88
CA VAL A 52 -4.25 3.78 16.88
C VAL A 52 -3.61 5.00 16.21
N GLU A 53 -3.06 4.82 15.01
CA GLU A 53 -2.42 5.89 14.25
C GLU A 53 -3.43 6.93 13.80
N THR A 54 -3.20 8.20 14.15
CA THR A 54 -4.11 9.28 13.78
C THR A 54 -3.88 9.74 12.35
N ILE A 55 -4.96 10.13 11.69
CA ILE A 55 -4.95 10.87 10.43
C ILE A 55 -4.93 12.35 10.76
N ALA A 56 -3.94 13.07 10.27
CA ALA A 56 -3.91 14.52 10.29
C ALA A 56 -4.20 15.09 8.91
N ILE A 57 -5.05 16.11 8.86
CA ILE A 57 -5.46 16.83 7.66
C ILE A 57 -5.10 18.29 7.89
N LYS A 58 -4.16 18.82 7.11
CA LYS A 58 -3.70 20.21 7.19
C LYS A 58 -4.10 20.95 5.93
N PHE A 59 -4.69 22.13 6.11
CA PHE A 59 -5.07 23.01 5.03
C PHE A 59 -4.06 24.16 4.87
N GLU A 60 -4.16 24.91 3.76
CA GLU A 60 -3.22 25.99 3.41
C GLU A 60 -3.19 27.14 4.43
N ASP A 61 -4.31 27.44 5.10
CA ASP A 61 -4.38 28.43 6.17
C ASP A 61 -3.79 27.96 7.52
N ASN A 62 -3.11 26.80 7.51
CA ASN A 62 -2.55 26.11 8.67
C ASN A 62 -3.57 25.52 9.67
N THR A 63 -4.87 25.54 9.36
CA THR A 63 -5.85 24.76 10.12
C THR A 63 -5.48 23.28 10.05
N LYS A 64 -5.51 22.59 11.21
CA LYS A 64 -5.20 21.17 11.32
C LYS A 64 -6.36 20.43 11.99
N ILE A 65 -6.83 19.38 11.34
CA ILE A 65 -7.81 18.44 11.90
C ILE A 65 -7.08 17.12 12.14
N VAL A 66 -7.26 16.54 13.33
CA VAL A 66 -6.71 15.22 13.67
C VAL A 66 -7.87 14.30 14.04
N ARG A 67 -7.90 13.09 13.47
CA ARG A 67 -8.92 12.08 13.72
C ARG A 67 -8.28 10.70 13.81
N GLN A 68 -8.86 9.83 14.63
CA GLN A 68 -8.56 8.41 14.54
C GLN A 68 -9.31 7.82 13.34
N PRO A 69 -8.69 6.90 12.58
CA PRO A 69 -9.40 6.12 11.58
C PRO A 69 -10.49 5.28 12.27
N VAL A 70 -11.61 5.13 11.58
CA VAL A 70 -12.69 4.23 12.00
C VAL A 70 -12.84 3.23 10.86
N ALA A 71 -12.60 1.95 11.12
CA ALA A 71 -12.58 0.91 10.12
C ALA A 71 -13.38 -0.32 10.56
N ALA A 72 -13.88 -1.10 9.60
CA ALA A 72 -14.48 -2.40 9.87
C ALA A 72 -13.45 -3.52 9.66
N ASP A 73 -13.71 -4.69 10.24
CA ASP A 73 -12.96 -5.93 9.98
C ASP A 73 -11.47 -5.91 10.40
N MET A 74 -11.02 -4.94 11.21
CA MET A 74 -9.59 -4.77 11.52
C MET A 74 -8.94 -6.02 12.15
N ARG A 75 -9.70 -6.77 12.95
CA ARG A 75 -9.25 -8.04 13.58
C ARG A 75 -9.26 -9.24 12.63
N ASP A 76 -9.91 -9.10 11.48
CA ASP A 76 -10.11 -10.14 10.47
C ASP A 76 -9.27 -9.91 9.22
N VAL A 77 -8.53 -8.80 9.17
CA VAL A 77 -7.60 -8.50 8.08
C VAL A 77 -6.15 -8.49 8.56
N SER A 78 -5.23 -8.82 7.66
CA SER A 78 -3.83 -8.49 7.81
C SER A 78 -3.37 -7.70 6.61
N LYS A 79 -2.45 -6.78 6.84
CA LYS A 79 -2.06 -5.78 5.85
C LYS A 79 -0.56 -5.74 5.73
N VAL A 80 -0.10 -5.59 4.49
CA VAL A 80 1.27 -5.22 4.19
C VAL A 80 1.21 -3.98 3.31
N ALA A 81 1.78 -2.89 3.80
CA ALA A 81 1.95 -1.68 3.01
C ALA A 81 3.42 -1.47 2.68
N ILE A 82 3.69 -0.94 1.48
CA ILE A 82 4.97 -0.31 1.15
C ILE A 82 4.76 1.17 0.90
N VAL A 83 5.73 1.99 1.30
CA VAL A 83 5.67 3.45 1.18
C VAL A 83 7.01 3.97 0.68
N TRP A 84 6.99 4.79 -0.36
CA TRP A 84 8.20 5.35 -0.96
C TRP A 84 7.97 6.78 -1.47
N SER A 85 9.07 7.49 -1.72
CA SER A 85 9.04 8.86 -2.26
C SER A 85 8.84 8.87 -3.78
N ASP A 86 8.36 9.98 -4.32
CA ASP A 86 8.23 10.21 -5.76
C ASP A 86 9.53 9.98 -6.57
N GLY A 87 9.35 9.77 -7.88
CA GLY A 87 10.43 9.63 -8.86
C GLY A 87 10.73 8.19 -9.29
N VAL A 88 10.11 7.22 -8.62
CA VAL A 88 10.21 5.78 -8.88
C VAL A 88 8.85 5.10 -8.68
N ASP A 89 8.67 3.96 -9.35
CA ASP A 89 7.53 3.06 -9.20
C ASP A 89 8.02 1.77 -8.53
N LEU A 90 7.43 1.46 -7.37
CA LEU A 90 7.60 0.21 -6.66
C LEU A 90 6.27 -0.54 -6.66
N ASP A 91 6.24 -1.78 -7.13
CA ASP A 91 5.03 -2.62 -7.06
C ASP A 91 5.17 -3.63 -5.91
N LEU A 92 4.14 -3.74 -5.08
CA LEU A 92 3.96 -4.82 -4.10
C LEU A 92 3.25 -6.00 -4.78
N HIS A 93 3.86 -7.17 -4.69
CA HIS A 93 3.30 -8.41 -5.21
C HIS A 93 2.99 -9.36 -4.07
N ALA A 94 1.75 -9.83 -4.02
CA ALA A 94 1.28 -10.86 -3.11
C ALA A 94 0.90 -12.12 -3.88
N PHE A 95 1.49 -13.24 -3.50
CA PHE A 95 1.23 -14.55 -4.09
C PHE A 95 0.48 -15.43 -3.08
N GLU A 96 -0.82 -15.53 -3.28
CA GLU A 96 -1.71 -16.33 -2.46
C GLU A 96 -1.65 -17.78 -2.89
N TYR A 97 -1.65 -18.72 -1.92
CA TYR A 97 -1.82 -20.15 -2.20
C TYR A 97 -0.85 -20.73 -3.24
N ALA A 98 0.41 -20.29 -3.19
CA ALA A 98 1.46 -20.69 -4.13
C ALA A 98 1.19 -20.26 -5.59
N ALA A 99 0.46 -19.16 -5.79
CA ALA A 99 0.33 -18.53 -7.10
C ALA A 99 1.70 -18.26 -7.73
N GLU A 100 1.79 -18.50 -9.04
CA GLU A 100 2.90 -18.06 -9.86
C GLU A 100 2.67 -16.64 -10.38
N PHE A 101 3.70 -16.05 -10.96
CA PHE A 101 3.58 -14.74 -11.60
C PHE A 101 2.53 -14.74 -12.70
N GLY A 102 1.55 -13.85 -12.58
CA GLY A 102 0.41 -13.76 -13.50
C GLY A 102 -0.64 -14.86 -13.33
N GLY A 103 -0.45 -15.78 -12.37
CA GLY A 103 -1.40 -16.84 -12.07
C GLY A 103 -2.56 -16.37 -11.17
N ALA A 104 -3.56 -17.22 -11.04
CA ALA A 104 -4.66 -16.99 -10.10
C ALA A 104 -4.14 -16.91 -8.66
N GLY A 105 -4.41 -15.80 -7.97
CA GLY A 105 -3.89 -15.52 -6.63
C GLY A 105 -2.62 -14.64 -6.61
N HIS A 106 -2.13 -14.19 -7.77
CA HIS A 106 -1.14 -13.12 -7.85
C HIS A 106 -1.84 -11.75 -7.80
N VAL A 107 -1.81 -11.11 -6.64
CA VAL A 107 -2.46 -9.82 -6.37
C VAL A 107 -1.40 -8.73 -6.33
N TRP A 108 -1.53 -7.73 -7.20
CA TRP A 108 -0.58 -6.63 -7.36
C TRP A 108 -1.26 -5.45 -8.07
N SER A 109 -0.58 -4.31 -8.27
CA SER A 109 -1.18 -3.12 -8.91
C SER A 109 -1.77 -3.36 -10.31
N GLY A 110 -1.23 -4.32 -11.07
CA GLY A 110 -1.77 -4.73 -12.37
C GLY A 110 -2.99 -5.65 -12.31
N GLU A 111 -3.20 -6.33 -11.18
CA GLU A 111 -4.38 -7.18 -10.91
C GLU A 111 -4.81 -6.97 -9.44
N PRO A 112 -5.30 -5.78 -9.09
CA PRO A 112 -5.46 -5.38 -7.69
C PRO A 112 -6.66 -6.08 -7.02
N GLY A 113 -7.65 -6.48 -7.83
CA GLY A 113 -8.97 -6.89 -7.36
C GLY A 113 -9.68 -5.80 -6.56
N THR A 114 -10.81 -6.15 -5.96
CA THR A 114 -11.53 -5.27 -5.03
C THR A 114 -11.80 -5.97 -3.70
N GLN A 115 -12.16 -5.18 -2.68
CA GLN A 115 -12.57 -5.72 -1.38
C GLN A 115 -13.80 -6.63 -1.51
N GLU A 116 -14.74 -6.24 -2.37
CA GLU A 116 -15.97 -6.96 -2.65
C GLU A 116 -15.67 -8.29 -3.36
N GLU A 117 -14.80 -8.28 -4.35
CA GLU A 117 -14.34 -9.49 -5.05
C GLU A 117 -13.58 -10.44 -4.13
N ALA A 118 -12.64 -9.92 -3.33
CA ALA A 118 -11.91 -10.70 -2.34
C ALA A 118 -12.90 -11.35 -1.36
N SER A 119 -13.93 -10.61 -0.93
CA SER A 119 -14.95 -11.14 0.01
C SER A 119 -15.75 -12.27 -0.62
N ALA A 120 -16.18 -12.05 -1.86
CA ALA A 120 -16.97 -13.02 -2.60
C ALA A 120 -16.16 -14.29 -2.89
N ARG A 121 -14.89 -14.15 -3.32
CA ARG A 121 -13.97 -15.29 -3.49
C ARG A 121 -13.74 -16.01 -2.17
N ALA A 122 -13.53 -15.29 -1.07
CA ALA A 122 -13.23 -15.90 0.21
C ALA A 122 -14.42 -16.70 0.76
N LEU A 123 -15.64 -16.25 0.49
CA LEU A 123 -16.86 -16.99 0.81
C LEU A 123 -17.01 -18.24 -0.05
N ARG A 124 -16.79 -18.13 -1.38
CA ARG A 124 -16.93 -19.26 -2.31
C ARG A 124 -15.90 -20.36 -2.07
N ASP A 125 -14.65 -19.97 -1.84
CA ASP A 125 -13.53 -20.90 -1.75
C ASP A 125 -13.29 -21.41 -0.32
N GLY A 126 -13.96 -20.81 0.68
CA GLY A 126 -13.81 -21.18 2.09
C GLY A 126 -12.44 -20.83 2.69
N ARG A 127 -11.66 -19.98 2.03
CA ARG A 127 -10.30 -19.56 2.44
C ARG A 127 -10.11 -18.06 2.20
N GLY A 128 -9.20 -17.43 2.94
CA GLY A 128 -8.93 -16.00 2.82
C GLY A 128 -8.52 -15.55 1.42
N GLN A 129 -8.70 -14.28 1.14
CA GLN A 129 -8.37 -13.68 -0.16
C GLN A 129 -7.99 -12.22 0.06
N GLY A 130 -7.15 -11.70 -0.81
CA GLY A 130 -6.71 -10.32 -0.72
C GLY A 130 -7.04 -9.46 -1.93
N PHE A 131 -6.73 -8.18 -1.75
CA PHE A 131 -6.81 -7.12 -2.74
C PHE A 131 -5.71 -6.09 -2.47
N ILE A 132 -5.38 -5.26 -3.47
CA ILE A 132 -4.50 -4.10 -3.30
C ILE A 132 -5.28 -2.79 -3.40
N SER A 133 -4.89 -1.84 -2.55
CA SER A 133 -5.24 -0.42 -2.68
C SER A 133 -3.98 0.42 -2.74
N THR A 134 -4.00 1.52 -3.48
CA THR A 134 -2.87 2.43 -3.67
C THR A 134 -3.15 3.80 -3.03
N SER A 135 -2.15 4.69 -3.00
CA SER A 135 -2.31 6.09 -2.57
C SER A 135 -3.37 6.88 -3.33
N GLY A 136 -3.77 6.37 -4.51
CA GLY A 136 -4.99 6.68 -5.24
C GLY A 136 -4.86 6.42 -6.74
N ALA A 137 -5.55 7.21 -7.57
CA ALA A 137 -5.65 6.98 -9.03
C ALA A 137 -4.37 7.38 -9.82
N GLY A 138 -3.23 7.51 -9.15
CA GLY A 138 -1.96 7.96 -9.77
C GLY A 138 -1.87 9.47 -9.97
N SER A 139 -2.67 10.26 -9.25
CA SER A 139 -2.70 11.73 -9.34
C SER A 139 -2.34 12.45 -8.05
N GLU A 140 -2.08 11.73 -6.95
CA GLU A 140 -1.64 12.35 -5.69
C GLU A 140 -0.19 12.84 -5.78
N ILE A 141 0.09 13.96 -5.11
CA ILE A 141 1.44 14.50 -4.95
C ILE A 141 1.96 14.07 -3.57
N GLY A 142 3.21 13.59 -3.46
CA GLY A 142 3.84 13.29 -2.18
C GLY A 142 4.42 11.88 -2.09
N MET A 143 4.17 11.18 -0.99
CA MET A 143 4.61 9.79 -0.84
C MET A 143 3.60 8.85 -1.52
N ASN A 144 4.13 7.84 -2.20
CA ASN A 144 3.37 6.76 -2.80
C ASN A 144 3.24 5.61 -1.81
N PHE A 145 2.13 4.88 -1.88
CA PHE A 145 1.98 3.64 -1.15
C PHE A 145 1.10 2.62 -1.88
N GLU A 146 1.38 1.35 -1.62
CA GLU A 146 0.50 0.24 -1.96
C GLU A 146 0.25 -0.58 -0.71
N VAL A 147 -0.99 -1.01 -0.54
CA VAL A 147 -1.42 -1.84 0.59
C VAL A 147 -2.07 -3.09 0.06
N TYR A 148 -1.43 -4.22 0.32
CA TYR A 148 -2.07 -5.52 0.21
C TYR A 148 -2.85 -5.82 1.49
N THR A 149 -4.15 -6.05 1.35
CA THR A 149 -5.03 -6.45 2.43
C THR A 149 -5.47 -7.89 2.22
N PHE A 150 -5.06 -8.79 3.11
CA PHE A 150 -5.54 -10.16 3.16
C PHE A 150 -6.68 -10.29 4.17
N MET A 151 -7.83 -10.76 3.71
CA MET A 151 -8.99 -10.99 4.57
C MET A 151 -9.04 -12.45 4.99
N HIS A 152 -8.90 -12.70 6.29
CA HIS A 152 -8.88 -14.05 6.84
C HIS A 152 -10.27 -14.67 6.83
N ARG A 153 -10.32 -16.00 6.67
CA ARG A 153 -11.52 -16.80 6.92
C ARG A 153 -11.36 -17.61 8.21
N PRO A 154 -12.35 -17.61 9.11
CA PRO A 154 -12.29 -18.47 10.30
C PRO A 154 -12.11 -19.94 9.92
N GLY A 155 -11.18 -20.63 10.59
CA GLY A 155 -10.94 -22.06 10.36
C GLY A 155 -10.25 -22.40 9.04
N GLN A 156 -9.73 -21.40 8.31
CA GLN A 156 -8.89 -21.66 7.13
C GLN A 156 -7.58 -22.35 7.52
N THR A 157 -7.05 -23.16 6.60
CA THR A 157 -5.74 -23.79 6.78
C THR A 157 -4.64 -22.74 6.94
N ALA A 158 -3.73 -22.99 7.87
CA ALA A 158 -2.55 -22.16 8.05
C ALA A 158 -1.65 -22.19 6.80
N GLY A 159 -0.93 -21.10 6.57
CA GLY A 159 -0.05 -20.95 5.40
C GLY A 159 0.66 -19.62 5.40
N ALA A 160 1.09 -19.18 4.23
CA ALA A 160 1.65 -17.84 4.05
C ALA A 160 1.30 -17.29 2.67
N VAL A 161 1.10 -15.97 2.59
CA VAL A 161 1.15 -15.23 1.33
C VAL A 161 2.59 -14.82 1.10
N LYS A 162 3.18 -15.27 -0.02
CA LYS A 162 4.54 -14.85 -0.38
C LYS A 162 4.51 -13.42 -0.88
N LEU A 163 5.48 -12.62 -0.45
CA LEU A 163 5.54 -11.20 -0.81
C LEU A 163 6.82 -10.87 -1.57
N ALA A 164 6.71 -9.95 -2.53
CA ALA A 164 7.84 -9.40 -3.23
C ALA A 164 7.62 -7.93 -3.55
N VAL A 165 8.70 -7.19 -3.72
CA VAL A 165 8.68 -5.81 -4.21
C VAL A 165 9.41 -5.76 -5.54
N ASP A 166 8.81 -5.14 -6.56
CA ASP A 166 9.47 -4.82 -7.83
C ASP A 166 9.88 -3.36 -7.85
N TYR A 167 11.16 -3.07 -8.07
CA TYR A 167 11.57 -1.74 -8.48
C TYR A 167 11.38 -1.57 -10.00
N LYS A 168 10.12 -1.40 -10.38
CA LYS A 168 9.64 -1.45 -11.76
C LYS A 168 10.27 -0.41 -12.68
N THR A 169 10.34 0.86 -12.27
CA THR A 169 10.88 1.92 -13.15
C THR A 169 12.35 1.70 -13.52
N ARG A 170 13.14 1.07 -12.64
CA ARG A 170 14.55 0.79 -12.92
C ARG A 170 14.72 -0.23 -14.06
N GLY A 171 13.74 -1.10 -14.26
CA GLY A 171 13.78 -2.11 -15.32
C GLY A 171 14.85 -3.17 -15.11
N SER A 172 14.96 -4.10 -16.07
CA SER A 172 15.94 -5.20 -16.03
C SER A 172 17.34 -4.78 -16.48
N ARG A 173 17.49 -3.64 -17.15
CA ARG A 173 18.77 -3.12 -17.64
C ARG A 173 18.83 -1.61 -17.42
N PRO A 174 19.20 -1.15 -16.23
CA PRO A 174 19.03 0.24 -15.83
C PRO A 174 20.07 1.17 -16.45
N THR A 175 19.65 2.42 -16.67
CA THR A 175 20.47 3.53 -17.16
C THR A 175 20.28 4.78 -16.30
N ASP A 176 21.14 5.77 -16.53
CA ASP A 176 21.00 7.12 -15.99
C ASP A 176 20.88 7.15 -14.46
N LYS A 177 19.82 7.80 -13.96
CA LYS A 177 19.59 7.98 -12.52
C LYS A 177 19.26 6.67 -11.78
N PHE A 178 18.97 5.57 -12.47
CA PHE A 178 18.52 4.31 -11.84
C PHE A 178 19.63 3.27 -11.60
N CYS A 179 20.90 3.61 -11.85
CA CYS A 179 22.05 2.72 -11.68
C CYS A 179 23.32 3.48 -11.26
N GLY A 180 24.37 2.75 -10.90
CA GLY A 180 25.67 3.30 -10.53
C GLY A 180 25.56 4.30 -9.38
N THR A 181 26.00 5.52 -9.62
CA THR A 181 25.90 6.65 -8.67
C THR A 181 24.69 7.54 -8.96
N GLY A 182 23.74 7.06 -9.76
CA GLY A 182 22.50 7.76 -10.07
C GLY A 182 21.68 8.03 -8.81
N THR A 183 20.93 9.14 -8.81
CA THR A 183 20.18 9.62 -7.64
C THR A 183 19.04 8.70 -7.20
N LEU A 184 18.63 7.76 -8.06
CA LEU A 184 17.61 6.76 -7.80
C LEU A 184 18.18 5.32 -7.93
N ALA A 185 19.50 5.17 -7.91
CA ALA A 185 20.14 3.86 -7.98
C ALA A 185 19.88 3.05 -6.69
N GLU A 186 20.03 3.71 -5.54
CA GLU A 186 19.52 3.22 -4.25
C GLU A 186 18.18 3.89 -3.96
N VAL A 187 17.17 3.09 -3.61
CA VAL A 187 15.85 3.60 -3.20
C VAL A 187 15.53 3.04 -1.83
N ARG A 188 15.26 3.94 -0.88
CA ARG A 188 14.74 3.59 0.43
C ARG A 188 13.22 3.65 0.42
N PHE A 189 12.61 2.70 1.10
CA PHE A 189 11.17 2.64 1.28
C PHE A 189 10.87 2.03 2.65
N LYS A 190 9.65 2.23 3.12
CA LYS A 190 9.17 1.62 4.37
C LYS A 190 8.21 0.50 4.05
N ALA A 191 8.19 -0.53 4.89
CA ALA A 191 7.12 -1.51 4.91
C ALA A 191 6.41 -1.51 6.26
N TYR A 192 5.09 -1.63 6.25
CA TYR A 192 4.26 -1.77 7.45
C TYR A 192 3.59 -3.13 7.39
N VAL A 193 3.81 -3.96 8.40
CA VAL A 193 3.21 -5.31 8.49
C VAL A 193 2.28 -5.37 9.69
N MET A 194 0.98 -5.47 9.43
CA MET A 194 -0.08 -5.52 10.42
C MET A 194 -0.76 -6.89 10.40
N GLU A 195 -0.66 -7.64 11.49
CA GLU A 195 -1.31 -8.95 11.61
C GLU A 195 -2.57 -8.84 12.47
N ARG A 196 -3.74 -9.05 11.87
CA ARG A 196 -5.04 -9.16 12.54
C ARG A 196 -5.34 -7.97 13.48
N GLY A 197 -5.08 -6.77 12.97
CA GLY A 197 -5.32 -5.51 13.68
C GLY A 197 -4.36 -5.22 14.85
N ARG A 198 -3.33 -6.06 15.05
CA ARG A 198 -2.24 -5.74 15.99
C ARG A 198 -1.45 -4.54 15.47
N PRO A 199 -0.80 -3.76 16.36
CA PRO A 199 0.04 -2.65 15.93
C PRO A 199 1.00 -3.05 14.83
N ALA A 200 1.05 -2.26 13.75
CA ALA A 200 1.88 -2.57 12.60
C ALA A 200 3.36 -2.48 12.99
N ARG A 201 4.15 -3.48 12.56
CA ARG A 201 5.61 -3.39 12.63
C ARG A 201 6.11 -2.65 11.40
N GLN A 202 6.83 -1.55 11.63
CA GLN A 202 7.51 -0.80 10.58
C GLN A 202 8.89 -1.41 10.28
N LEU A 203 9.27 -1.41 9.00
CA LEU A 203 10.58 -1.80 8.51
C LEU A 203 11.11 -0.69 7.60
N ASP A 204 12.38 -0.31 7.78
CA ASP A 204 13.10 0.55 6.84
C ASP A 204 13.93 -0.33 5.91
N LEU A 205 13.65 -0.27 4.61
CA LEU A 205 14.17 -1.16 3.59
C LEU A 205 14.79 -0.36 2.45
N ALA A 206 15.60 -1.02 1.63
CA ALA A 206 16.18 -0.41 0.45
C ALA A 206 16.41 -1.40 -0.68
N PHE A 207 16.27 -0.92 -1.91
CA PHE A 207 16.96 -1.50 -3.06
C PHE A 207 18.34 -0.86 -3.15
N SER A 208 19.39 -1.67 -3.14
CA SER A 208 20.76 -1.19 -3.35
C SER A 208 21.00 -0.79 -4.80
N ALA A 209 21.96 0.13 -4.98
CA ALA A 209 22.48 0.49 -6.29
C ALA A 209 23.05 -0.73 -7.04
N VAL A 210 22.92 -0.69 -8.36
CA VAL A 210 23.33 -1.75 -9.29
C VAL A 210 24.15 -1.15 -10.45
N PRO A 211 25.04 -1.92 -11.12
CA PRO A 211 25.79 -1.42 -12.27
C PRO A 211 24.88 -0.95 -13.42
N CYS A 212 25.33 0.06 -14.17
CA CYS A 212 24.62 0.55 -15.35
C CYS A 212 24.82 -0.37 -16.56
N GLY A 213 23.81 -0.44 -17.43
CA GLY A 213 23.91 -1.09 -18.73
C GLY A 213 24.12 -2.60 -18.70
N ALA A 214 24.02 -3.24 -17.52
CA ALA A 214 24.08 -4.68 -17.34
C ALA A 214 22.68 -5.25 -17.06
N ASP A 215 22.44 -6.47 -17.51
CA ASP A 215 21.19 -7.16 -17.19
C ASP A 215 21.20 -7.56 -15.72
N LEU A 216 20.17 -7.14 -15.00
CA LEU A 216 20.01 -7.40 -13.58
C LEU A 216 19.55 -8.83 -13.35
N SER A 217 20.04 -9.42 -12.25
CA SER A 217 19.38 -10.61 -11.70
C SER A 217 17.92 -10.28 -11.35
N ALA A 218 17.03 -11.27 -11.46
CA ALA A 218 15.63 -11.10 -11.07
C ALA A 218 15.50 -10.49 -9.67
N ARG A 219 16.32 -10.93 -8.70
CA ARG A 219 16.33 -10.42 -7.31
C ARG A 219 16.76 -8.98 -7.14
N ALA A 220 17.61 -8.48 -8.03
CA ALA A 220 18.09 -7.11 -7.94
C ALA A 220 16.93 -6.14 -8.21
N ARG A 221 16.03 -6.48 -9.13
CA ARG A 221 14.82 -5.71 -9.48
C ARG A 221 13.59 -6.14 -8.67
N PHE A 222 13.27 -7.43 -8.71
CA PHE A 222 12.11 -8.10 -8.13
C PHE A 222 12.55 -8.96 -6.94
N ASN A 223 12.36 -8.47 -5.72
CA ASN A 223 12.94 -9.07 -4.53
C ASN A 223 11.89 -9.62 -3.56
N SER A 224 11.78 -10.95 -3.51
CA SER A 224 10.90 -11.68 -2.59
C SER A 224 11.46 -11.91 -1.18
N ARG A 225 12.53 -11.20 -0.82
CA ARG A 225 13.19 -11.31 0.50
C ARG A 225 13.27 -10.00 1.27
N LEU A 226 12.83 -8.88 0.68
CA LEU A 226 12.87 -7.57 1.35
C LEU A 226 11.84 -7.47 2.47
N ILE A 227 10.64 -7.98 2.22
CA ILE A 227 9.52 -7.95 3.16
C ILE A 227 9.24 -9.39 3.60
N PRO A 228 9.00 -9.65 4.90
CA PRO A 228 8.62 -10.97 5.37
C PRO A 228 7.26 -11.38 4.79
N ASP A 229 7.12 -12.66 4.47
CA ASP A 229 5.84 -13.25 4.06
C ASP A 229 4.76 -13.02 5.13
N LEU A 230 3.51 -12.88 4.68
CA LEU A 230 2.37 -12.70 5.57
C LEU A 230 1.85 -14.06 6.04
N ALA A 231 1.86 -14.30 7.35
CA ALA A 231 1.35 -15.54 7.91
C ALA A 231 -0.19 -15.62 7.79
N ILE A 232 -0.68 -16.71 7.22
CA ILE A 232 -2.09 -17.09 7.23
C ILE A 232 -2.30 -18.00 8.45
N ARG A 233 -3.14 -17.57 9.38
CA ARG A 233 -3.55 -18.36 10.55
C ARG A 233 -5.06 -18.51 10.56
N GLY A 234 -5.53 -19.69 10.93
CA GLY A 234 -6.95 -20.03 11.08
C GLY A 234 -7.59 -19.40 12.31
#